data_AF-A0A7W8B1D4-F1
#
_entry.id   AF-A0A7W8B1D4-F1
#
_cell.length_a   1.000
_cell.length_b   1.000
_cell.length_c   1.000
_cell.angle_alpha   90.00
_cell.angle_beta   90.00
_cell.angle_gamma   90.00
#
_symmetry.space_group_name_H-M   'P 1'
#
loop_
_entity.id
_entity.type
_entity.pdbx_description
1 polymer ?
#
loop_
_entity_poly.entity_id
_entity_poly.type
_entity_poly.pdbx_seq_one_letter_code
_entity_poly.pdbx_strand_id
1 'polypeptide(L)' 'MNDPDRYRVTLTTSGKPTLIGWWGSLATATTKYSAVIGKHGRPGSTVELAERRGDSYRVLKTWPPTASEAADHTE' A
#
# COMPACT_ATOMS: atom_id res chain seq x y z
N MET A 1 -3.34 13.66 19.48
CA MET A 1 -3.42 12.18 19.55
C MET A 1 -2.90 11.65 18.24
N ASN A 2 -1.90 10.77 18.28
CA ASN A 2 -1.32 10.15 17.09
C ASN A 2 -2.16 8.91 16.80
N ASP A 3 -3.09 8.95 15.86
CA ASP A 3 -3.91 7.79 15.49
C ASP A 3 -2.97 6.65 15.06
N PRO A 4 -2.81 5.58 15.87
CA PRO A 4 -1.83 4.53 15.58
C PRO A 4 -2.18 3.73 14.32
N ASP A 5 -3.43 3.85 13.84
CA ASP A 5 -3.99 3.11 12.70
C ASP A 5 -4.38 4.04 11.55
N ARG A 6 -3.60 5.10 11.33
CA ARG A 6 -3.87 6.07 10.25
C ARG A 6 -3.49 5.55 8.87
N TYR A 7 -2.46 4.72 8.76
CA TYR A 7 -1.96 4.20 7.49
C TYR A 7 -1.98 2.68 7.51
N ARG A 8 -2.55 2.08 6.47
CA ARG A 8 -2.69 0.64 6.31
C ARG A 8 -1.88 0.18 5.11
N VAL A 9 -1.09 -0.87 5.27
CA VAL A 9 -0.49 -1.60 4.14
C VAL A 9 -1.13 -2.98 4.07
N THR A 10 -1.66 -3.33 2.90
CA THR A 10 -2.23 -4.64 2.62
C THR A 10 -1.42 -5.32 1.54
N LEU A 11 -0.85 -6.49 1.84
CA LEU A 11 -0.31 -7.41 0.85
C LEU A 11 -1.39 -8.43 0.51
N THR A 12 -1.67 -8.53 -0.78
CA THR A 12 -2.52 -9.52 -1.39
C THR A 12 -1.65 -10.43 -2.24
N THR A 13 -1.74 -11.74 -2.07
CA THR A 13 -1.04 -12.72 -2.91
C THR A 13 -2.07 -13.69 -3.45
N SER A 14 -2.07 -13.91 -4.77
CA SER A 14 -3.05 -14.78 -5.44
C SER A 14 -4.50 -14.40 -5.11
N GLY A 15 -4.78 -13.10 -5.08
CA GLY A 15 -6.12 -12.55 -4.79
C GLY A 15 -6.55 -12.60 -3.32
N LYS A 16 -5.69 -13.06 -2.40
CA LYS A 16 -6.01 -13.14 -0.97
C LYS A 16 -5.13 -12.21 -0.13
N PRO A 17 -5.69 -11.43 0.81
CA PRO A 17 -4.87 -10.65 1.74
C PRO A 17 -4.08 -11.60 2.64
N THR A 18 -2.76 -11.56 2.53
CA THR A 18 -1.84 -12.41 3.29
C THR A 18 -1.17 -11.64 4.44
N LEU A 19 -1.03 -10.32 4.33
CA LEU A 19 -0.46 -9.48 5.37
C LEU A 19 -1.20 -8.14 5.41
N ILE A 20 -1.57 -7.71 6.61
CA ILE A 20 -2.16 -6.39 6.87
C ILE A 20 -1.37 -5.75 8.02
N GLY A 21 -0.87 -4.53 7.81
CA GLY A 21 -0.17 -3.75 8.83
C GLY A 21 -0.74 -2.35 8.94
N TRP A 22 -0.67 -1.79 10.16
CA TRP A 22 -1.17 -0.46 10.50
C TRP A 22 -0.09 0.38 11.16
N TRP A 23 -0.03 1.66 10.81
CA TRP A 23 0.93 2.62 11.36
C TRP A 23 0.32 4.02 11.49
N GLY A 24 0.75 4.78 12.50
CA GLY A 24 0.31 6.16 12.69
C GLY A 24 1.07 7.21 11.88
N SER A 25 2.12 6.80 11.15
CA SER A 25 2.98 7.72 10.39
C SER A 25 3.18 7.27 8.95
N LEU A 26 2.95 8.17 8.01
CA LEU A 26 3.10 7.90 6.57
C LEU A 26 4.51 7.46 6.21
N ALA A 27 5.52 8.07 6.84
CA ALA A 27 6.92 7.73 6.60
C ALA A 27 7.20 6.25 6.93
N THR A 28 6.80 5.80 8.13
CA THR A 28 6.93 4.41 8.55
C THR A 28 6.15 3.47 7.63
N ALA A 29 4.90 3.81 7.31
CA ALA A 29 4.06 3.01 6.41
C ALA A 29 4.69 2.88 5.01
N THR A 30 5.29 3.95 4.49
CA THR A 30 5.97 3.97 3.18
C THR A 30 7.24 3.11 3.19
N THR A 31 8.03 3.17 4.27
CA THR A 31 9.19 2.28 4.45
C THR A 31 8.74 0.82 4.50
N LYS A 32 7.67 0.52 5.23
CA LYS A 32 7.13 -0.84 5.35
C LYS A 32 6.54 -1.34 4.04
N TYR A 33 5.81 -0.50 3.32
CA TYR A 33 5.33 -0.77 1.96
C TYR A 33 6.47 -1.22 1.03
N SER A 34 7.54 -0.43 0.96
CA SER A 34 8.70 -0.75 0.12
C SER A 34 9.42 -2.03 0.57
N ALA A 35 9.52 -2.26 1.88
CA ALA A 35 10.10 -3.48 2.43
C ALA A 35 9.24 -4.73 2.13
N VAL A 36 7.91 -4.60 2.15
CA VAL A 36 6.99 -5.69 1.79
C VAL A 36 7.12 -6.01 0.31
N ILE A 37 7.22 -5.01 -0.57
CA ILE A 37 7.48 -5.23 -2.00
C ILE A 37 8.83 -5.92 -2.21
N GLY A 38 9.90 -5.47 -1.55
CA GLY A 38 11.21 -6.12 -1.68
C GLY A 38 11.24 -7.57 -1.21
N LYS A 39 10.44 -7.92 -0.19
CA LYS A 39 10.40 -9.28 0.39
C LYS A 39 9.38 -10.22 -0.24
N HIS A 40 8.23 -9.68 -0.65
CA HIS A 40 7.06 -10.44 -1.08
C HIS A 40 6.55 -10.04 -2.46
N GLY A 41 7.17 -9.03 -3.09
CA GLY A 41 6.85 -8.61 -4.45
C GLY A 41 7.23 -9.69 -5.44
N ARG A 42 6.21 -10.32 -6.00
CA ARG A 42 6.31 -11.36 -7.04
C ARG A 42 5.07 -11.28 -7.93
N PRO A 43 5.10 -11.86 -9.13
CA PRO A 43 3.93 -11.91 -10.01
C PRO A 43 2.70 -12.45 -9.27
N GLY A 44 1.56 -11.77 -9.39
CA GLY A 44 0.34 -12.11 -8.65
C GLY A 44 0.29 -11.63 -7.19
N SER A 45 1.26 -10.84 -6.75
CA SER A 45 1.19 -10.10 -5.49
C SER A 45 0.87 -8.63 -5.73
N THR A 46 -0.02 -8.08 -4.92
CA THR A 46 -0.40 -6.68 -4.92
C THR A 46 -0.16 -6.11 -3.53
N VAL A 47 0.47 -4.96 -3.42
CA VAL A 47 0.67 -4.24 -2.16
C VAL A 47 -0.05 -2.90 -2.27
N GLU A 48 -0.94 -2.61 -1.34
CA GLU A 48 -1.69 -1.37 -1.30
C GLU A 48 -1.35 -0.61 -0.01
N LEU A 49 -0.96 0.65 -0.14
CA LEU A 49 -0.83 1.60 0.96
C LEU A 49 -2.04 2.53 0.93
N ALA A 50 -2.85 2.49 1.99
CA ALA A 50 -4.01 3.34 2.17
C ALA A 50 -3.87 4.21 3.43
N GLU A 51 -4.48 5.38 3.41
CA GLU A 51 -4.60 6.29 4.54
C GLU A 51 -6.05 6.39 4.97
N ARG A 52 -6.28 6.28 6.28
CA ARG A 52 -7.55 6.52 6.94
C ARG A 52 -7.84 8.00 6.98
N ARG A 53 -9.02 8.37 6.46
CA ARG A 53 -9.60 9.71 6.46
C ARG A 53 -10.99 9.61 7.08
N GLY A 54 -11.06 9.80 8.40
CA GLY A 54 -12.29 9.59 9.17
C GLY A 54 -12.69 8.11 9.17
N ASP A 55 -13.86 7.83 8.59
CA ASP A 55 -14.44 6.49 8.44
C ASP A 55 -14.06 5.80 7.12
N SER A 56 -13.37 6.50 6.22
CA SER A 56 -12.99 6.00 4.90
C SER A 56 -11.48 5.75 4.77
N TYR A 57 -11.10 4.90 3.81
CA TYR A 57 -9.70 4.66 3.43
C TYR A 57 -9.46 5.18 2.02
N ARG A 58 -8.43 6.01 1.86
CA ARG A 58 -7.94 6.47 0.56
C ARG A 58 -6.68 5.72 0.21
N VAL A 59 -6.69 5.00 -0.91
CA VAL A 59 -5.48 4.39 -1.46
C VAL A 59 -4.52 5.50 -1.88
N LEU A 60 -3.31 5.49 -1.32
CA LEU A 60 -2.24 6.42 -1.62
C LEU A 60 -1.29 5.86 -2.67
N LYS A 61 -0.98 4.56 -2.60
CA LYS A 61 -0.09 3.86 -3.52
C LYS A 61 -0.50 2.41 -3.68
N THR A 62 -0.33 1.90 -4.89
CA THR A 62 -0.50 0.47 -5.20
C THR A 62 0.71 -0.03 -5.97
N TRP A 63 1.14 -1.25 -5.65
CA TRP A 63 2.13 -2.00 -6.38
C TRP A 63 1.54 -3.35 -6.81
N PRO A 64 1.73 -3.80 -8.05
CA PRO A 64 2.26 -3.02 -9.16
C PRO A 64 1.40 -1.78 -9.42
N PRO A 65 1.98 -0.68 -9.94
CA PRO A 65 1.21 0.51 -10.27
C PRO A 65 0.10 0.13 -11.26
N THR A 66 -1.13 0.57 -11.00
CA THR A 66 -2.22 0.39 -11.96
C THR A 66 -1.85 1.09 -13.25
N ALA A 67 -2.03 0.41 -14.39
CA ALA A 67 -1.60 0.88 -15.71
C ALA A 67 -2.10 2.30 -16.07
N SER A 68 -3.18 2.77 -15.42
CA SER A 68 -3.70 4.12 -15.59
C SER A 68 -2.79 5.24 -15.07
N GLU A 69 -1.82 4.96 -14.18
CA GLU A 69 -0.81 5.93 -13.71
C GLU A 69 0.52 5.83 -14.48
N ALA A 70 0.75 4.76 -15.25
CA ALA A 70 1.98 4.57 -16.02
C ALA A 70 1.93 5.16 -17.43
N ALA A 71 0.73 5.48 -17.94
CA ALA A 71 0.53 6.01 -19.29
C ALA A 71 0.67 7.55 -19.39
N ASP A 72 0.76 8.27 -18.26
CA ASP A 72 0.92 9.74 -18.21
C ASP A 72 2.39 10.13 -17.94
N HIS A 73 3.34 9.50 -18.64
CA HIS A 73 4.75 9.94 -18.61
C HIS A 73 5.54 9.61 -19.89
N THR A 74 4.86 9.44 -21.03
CA THR A 74 5.49 9.45 -22.37
C THR A 74 4.45 9.88 -23.40
N GLU A 75 4.46 11.17 -23.79
CA GLU A 75 4.79 11.66 -25.14
C GLU A 75 4.52 13.17 -25.24
#